data_AF-A0A357L7K1-F1
#
_entry.id   AF-A0A357L7K1-F1
#
_cell.length_a   1.000
_cell.length_b   1.000
_cell.length_c   1.000
_cell.angle_alpha   90.00
_cell.angle_beta   90.00
_cell.angle_gamma   90.00
#
_symmetry.space_group_name_H-M   'P 1'
#
loop_
_entity.id
_entity.type
_entity.pdbx_description
1 polymer ?
#
loop_
_entity_poly.entity_id
_entity_poly.type
_entity_poly.pdbx_seq_one_letter_code
_entity_poly.pdbx_strand_id
1 'polypeptide(L)'
;MNAKGPPANYRVRIVENGRDGEVIYEEAGRALSFYWTFGAGAVVTSIAVGNAAEWRRDHSWAADRRDEIIARIGAEVIRRRAPSCRAEIDETGRHLNILADGAPAAPGPAPARTAAADFVWRLNKAKSKMSMIVLVLALVAGAALLAGRSALTIKTTGTPIGVSARAGDFIVTPISRLEPYIPSPDRNHGRDRYATGLLIHSARDAGARRYVAVSEGMSGGDAAKLRIAGVNGDLVFLDGPQSAVVEAASARLMDADAAQDAPAPPRPKGAEALEALHSAERRLEGFLAAPGEAGAPALAVADGAHNPFFLRAAAHGDALRLQGGDSLVIFHTAPYRAGVVVIARVNAAGEFRWRTETALGRLDEALPDPARPAFIGARPRVEGKVPEPLLVVIDAETGKAATHSLLVE
;
A
#
# COMPACT_ATOMS: atom_id res chain seq x y z
N MET A 1 32.85 -22.86 -56.12
CA MET A 1 32.05 -23.64 -55.15
C MET A 1 30.61 -23.11 -55.17
N ASN A 2 29.74 -23.70 -55.99
CA ASN A 2 28.33 -23.29 -56.11
C ASN A 2 27.45 -24.31 -55.38
N ALA A 3 27.28 -24.14 -54.08
CA ALA A 3 26.24 -24.85 -53.34
C ALA A 3 24.90 -24.14 -53.62
N LYS A 4 24.22 -24.59 -54.69
CA LYS A 4 22.84 -24.19 -54.98
C LYS A 4 21.94 -24.91 -53.97
N GLY A 5 21.79 -24.32 -52.78
CA GLY A 5 20.82 -24.79 -51.78
C GLY A 5 19.40 -24.82 -52.38
N PRO A 6 18.50 -25.66 -51.84
CA PRO A 6 17.12 -25.74 -52.33
C PRO A 6 16.48 -24.35 -52.32
N PRO A 7 15.64 -24.00 -53.32
CA PRO A 7 15.00 -22.69 -53.37
C PRO A 7 14.19 -22.51 -52.07
N ALA A 8 14.57 -21.52 -51.28
CA ALA A 8 13.82 -21.18 -50.08
C ALA A 8 12.39 -20.82 -50.49
N ASN A 9 11.40 -21.51 -49.90
CA ASN A 9 9.99 -21.22 -50.10
C ASN A 9 9.67 -19.84 -49.49
N TYR A 10 9.77 -18.80 -50.30
CA TYR A 10 9.31 -17.46 -49.96
C TYR A 10 7.98 -17.15 -50.67
N ARG A 11 7.20 -16.25 -50.09
CA ARG A 11 5.95 -15.75 -50.66
C ARG A 11 5.91 -14.23 -50.53
N VAL A 12 5.50 -13.54 -51.58
CA VAL A 12 5.20 -12.10 -51.53
C VAL A 12 3.71 -11.86 -51.77
N ARG A 13 3.10 -11.09 -50.89
CA ARG A 13 1.69 -10.66 -50.94
C ARG A 13 1.66 -9.15 -51.09
N ILE A 14 0.77 -8.65 -51.95
CA ILE A 14 0.57 -7.22 -52.19
C ILE A 14 -0.86 -6.91 -51.80
N VAL A 15 -1.03 -6.18 -50.70
CA VAL A 15 -2.31 -5.71 -50.17
C VAL A 15 -2.51 -4.28 -50.65
N GLU A 16 -3.67 -4.00 -51.22
CA GLU A 16 -4.01 -2.69 -51.80
C GLU A 16 -5.08 -2.02 -50.94
N ASN A 17 -4.89 -0.73 -50.65
CA ASN A 17 -5.80 0.12 -49.90
C ASN A 17 -6.05 1.45 -50.67
N GLY A 18 -6.56 1.32 -51.89
CA GLY A 18 -6.78 2.48 -52.77
C GLY A 18 -5.49 2.97 -53.40
N ARG A 19 -4.93 4.09 -52.90
CA ARG A 19 -3.72 4.74 -53.47
C ARG A 19 -2.41 4.34 -52.79
N ASP A 20 -2.50 3.48 -51.80
CA ASP A 20 -1.38 2.92 -51.07
C ASP A 20 -1.67 1.49 -50.64
N GLY A 21 -0.78 0.90 -49.88
CA GLY A 21 -1.01 -0.40 -49.25
C GLY A 21 0.26 -0.97 -48.66
N GLU A 22 0.33 -2.31 -48.65
CA GLU A 22 1.42 -3.05 -48.01
C GLU A 22 1.94 -4.18 -48.89
N VAL A 23 3.25 -4.34 -48.92
CA VAL A 23 3.93 -5.49 -49.51
C VAL A 23 4.48 -6.35 -48.38
N ILE A 24 3.99 -7.58 -48.28
CA ILE A 24 4.35 -8.53 -47.22
C ILE A 24 5.23 -9.63 -47.82
N TYR A 25 6.45 -9.76 -47.32
CA TYR A 25 7.41 -10.81 -47.65
C TYR A 25 7.41 -11.88 -46.55
N GLU A 26 7.07 -13.12 -46.87
CA GLU A 26 7.01 -14.26 -45.94
C GLU A 26 8.08 -15.30 -46.31
N GLU A 27 8.91 -15.74 -45.36
CA GLU A 27 9.91 -16.80 -45.54
C GLU A 27 10.15 -17.50 -44.19
N ALA A 28 10.19 -18.85 -44.20
CA ALA A 28 10.47 -19.66 -42.99
C ALA A 28 9.60 -19.30 -41.76
N GLY A 29 8.33 -18.96 -41.96
CA GLY A 29 7.40 -18.61 -40.88
C GLY A 29 7.59 -17.21 -40.30
N ARG A 30 8.44 -16.38 -40.90
CA ARG A 30 8.63 -14.96 -40.55
C ARG A 30 8.11 -14.07 -41.66
N ALA A 31 7.70 -12.86 -41.30
CA ALA A 31 7.19 -11.88 -42.25
C ALA A 31 7.87 -10.52 -42.08
N LEU A 32 8.09 -9.83 -43.20
CA LEU A 32 8.41 -8.41 -43.26
C LEU A 32 7.25 -7.72 -43.97
N SER A 33 6.86 -6.53 -43.51
CA SER A 33 5.86 -5.75 -44.23
C SER A 33 6.37 -4.34 -44.52
N PHE A 34 6.05 -3.88 -45.72
CA PHE A 34 6.56 -2.63 -46.28
C PHE A 34 5.40 -1.81 -46.82
N TYR A 35 5.30 -0.56 -46.39
CA TYR A 35 4.34 0.38 -46.93
C TYR A 35 4.70 0.73 -48.39
N TRP A 36 3.71 0.76 -49.27
CA TRP A 36 3.88 1.24 -50.64
C TRP A 36 2.87 2.33 -50.97
N THR A 37 3.23 3.24 -51.86
CA THR A 37 2.34 4.30 -52.37
C THR A 37 2.58 4.56 -53.84
N PHE A 38 1.56 5.05 -54.57
CA PHE A 38 1.75 5.47 -55.97
C PHE A 38 2.80 6.58 -56.07
N GLY A 39 3.73 6.41 -57.00
CA GLY A 39 4.75 7.40 -57.28
C GLY A 39 4.24 8.56 -58.14
N ALA A 40 5.16 9.48 -58.45
CA ALA A 40 4.92 10.57 -59.39
C ALA A 40 6.00 10.58 -60.47
N GLY A 41 5.67 11.12 -61.64
CA GLY A 41 6.59 11.18 -62.78
C GLY A 41 6.88 9.80 -63.36
N ALA A 42 8.15 9.41 -63.44
CA ALA A 42 8.57 8.10 -63.95
C ALA A 42 8.36 6.95 -62.94
N VAL A 43 8.14 7.27 -61.66
CA VAL A 43 7.91 6.27 -60.60
C VAL A 43 6.44 5.90 -60.59
N VAL A 44 6.13 4.64 -60.91
CA VAL A 44 4.78 4.06 -60.84
C VAL A 44 4.39 3.83 -59.38
N THR A 45 5.28 3.21 -58.60
CA THR A 45 5.08 2.99 -57.16
C THR A 45 6.41 3.05 -56.41
N SER A 46 6.37 3.50 -55.16
CA SER A 46 7.52 3.52 -54.25
C SER A 46 7.20 2.70 -53.01
N ILE A 47 8.12 1.79 -52.65
CA ILE A 47 8.00 0.89 -51.51
C ILE A 47 9.04 1.31 -50.47
N ALA A 48 8.59 1.65 -49.26
CA ALA A 48 9.47 2.04 -48.16
C ALA A 48 10.12 0.78 -47.55
N VAL A 49 11.34 0.48 -47.98
CA VAL A 49 12.09 -0.71 -47.57
C VAL A 49 13.03 -0.44 -46.40
N GLY A 50 13.33 0.83 -46.07
CA GLY A 50 14.23 1.19 -44.97
C GLY A 50 15.71 0.91 -45.27
N ASN A 51 16.63 1.53 -44.53
CA ASN A 51 18.08 1.39 -44.76
C ASN A 51 18.70 0.20 -44.00
N ALA A 52 19.98 -0.09 -44.26
CA ALA A 52 20.68 -1.22 -43.65
C ALA A 52 20.75 -1.17 -42.11
N ALA A 53 20.78 0.02 -41.49
CA ALA A 53 20.82 0.16 -40.04
C ALA A 53 19.46 -0.20 -39.40
N GLU A 54 18.36 0.22 -40.03
CA GLU A 54 16.99 -0.12 -39.62
C GLU A 54 16.76 -1.64 -39.69
N TRP A 55 17.21 -2.29 -40.77
CA TRP A 55 17.13 -3.76 -40.90
C TRP A 55 17.88 -4.49 -39.80
N ARG A 56 19.09 -4.04 -39.43
CA ARG A 56 19.84 -4.67 -38.33
C ARG A 56 19.14 -4.52 -36.98
N ARG A 57 18.43 -3.41 -36.76
CA ARG A 57 17.71 -3.14 -35.51
C ARG A 57 16.40 -3.92 -35.43
N ASP A 58 15.59 -3.86 -36.49
CA ASP A 58 14.18 -4.27 -36.44
C ASP A 58 13.98 -5.66 -37.08
N HIS A 59 14.88 -6.09 -37.95
CA HIS A 59 14.77 -7.30 -38.77
C HIS A 59 16.09 -8.07 -38.83
N SER A 60 16.74 -8.27 -37.67
CA SER A 60 18.06 -8.89 -37.57
C SER A 60 18.20 -10.23 -38.30
N TRP A 61 17.12 -11.00 -38.39
CA TRP A 61 17.09 -12.28 -39.12
C TRP A 61 17.24 -12.18 -40.63
N ALA A 62 16.94 -11.02 -41.20
CA ALA A 62 16.92 -10.76 -42.63
C ALA A 62 18.01 -9.74 -43.05
N ALA A 63 18.71 -9.13 -42.09
CA ALA A 63 19.60 -8.01 -42.32
C ALA A 63 20.73 -8.32 -43.32
N ASP A 64 21.36 -9.49 -43.21
CA ASP A 64 22.44 -9.92 -44.11
C ASP A 64 21.95 -10.27 -45.52
N ARG A 65 20.63 -10.45 -45.68
CA ARG A 65 19.96 -10.81 -46.94
C ARG A 65 19.05 -9.68 -47.44
N ARG A 66 19.24 -8.47 -46.92
CA ARG A 66 18.40 -7.31 -47.24
C ARG A 66 18.27 -7.09 -48.75
N ASP A 67 19.40 -6.99 -49.45
CA ASP A 67 19.40 -6.65 -50.87
C ASP A 67 18.80 -7.79 -51.72
N GLU A 68 19.02 -9.04 -51.32
CA GLU A 68 18.39 -10.23 -51.91
C GLU A 68 16.85 -10.18 -51.76
N ILE A 69 16.36 -9.86 -50.56
CA ILE A 69 14.92 -9.80 -50.27
C ILE A 69 14.27 -8.64 -51.01
N ILE A 70 14.90 -7.45 -51.04
CA ILE A 70 14.40 -6.29 -51.79
C ILE A 70 14.33 -6.61 -53.29
N ALA A 71 15.33 -7.30 -53.85
CA ALA A 71 15.30 -7.74 -55.23
C ALA A 71 14.15 -8.72 -55.51
N ARG A 72 13.88 -9.69 -54.62
CA ARG A 72 12.74 -10.62 -54.72
C ARG A 72 11.40 -9.88 -54.67
N ILE A 73 11.27 -8.90 -53.78
CA ILE A 73 10.08 -8.05 -53.68
C ILE A 73 9.86 -7.28 -54.98
N GLY A 74 10.89 -6.59 -55.48
CA GLY A 74 10.82 -5.84 -56.73
C GLY A 74 10.42 -6.71 -57.92
N ALA A 75 11.04 -7.88 -58.06
CA ALA A 75 10.71 -8.85 -59.10
C ALA A 75 9.24 -9.30 -59.02
N GLU A 76 8.72 -9.59 -57.83
CA GLU A 76 7.32 -10.02 -57.70
C GLU A 76 6.32 -8.90 -57.98
N VAL A 77 6.63 -7.68 -57.53
CA VAL A 77 5.79 -6.50 -57.79
C VAL A 77 5.72 -6.23 -59.29
N ILE A 78 6.86 -6.26 -60.00
CA ILE A 78 6.90 -6.14 -61.47
C ILE A 78 6.07 -7.26 -62.10
N ARG A 79 6.33 -8.52 -61.73
CA ARG A 79 5.66 -9.69 -62.32
C ARG A 79 4.14 -9.64 -62.18
N ARG A 80 3.62 -9.20 -61.02
CA ARG A 80 2.18 -9.24 -60.73
C ARG A 80 1.43 -7.96 -61.06
N ARG A 81 2.07 -6.80 -60.93
CA ARG A 81 1.37 -5.51 -60.94
C ARG A 81 1.88 -4.54 -62.01
N ALA A 82 3.15 -4.66 -62.43
CA ALA A 82 3.74 -3.71 -63.37
C ALA A 82 4.76 -4.38 -64.34
N PRO A 83 4.31 -5.25 -65.26
CA PRO A 83 5.23 -6.10 -66.05
C PRO A 83 6.16 -5.35 -67.01
N SER A 84 5.83 -4.10 -67.36
CA SER A 84 6.63 -3.23 -68.24
C SER A 84 7.49 -2.22 -67.47
N CYS A 85 7.78 -2.51 -66.20
CA CYS A 85 8.55 -1.63 -65.33
C CYS A 85 9.82 -2.31 -64.85
N ARG A 86 10.78 -1.50 -64.41
CA ARG A 86 12.01 -1.94 -63.74
C ARG A 86 12.05 -1.45 -62.29
N ALA A 87 12.81 -2.13 -61.44
CA ALA A 87 12.97 -1.76 -60.04
C ALA A 87 14.33 -1.12 -59.81
N GLU A 88 14.36 -0.03 -59.05
CA GLU A 88 15.59 0.69 -58.69
C GLU A 88 15.52 1.11 -57.22
N ILE A 89 16.61 0.91 -56.48
CA ILE A 89 16.73 1.37 -55.10
C ILE A 89 17.27 2.80 -55.15
N ASP A 90 16.64 3.71 -54.41
CA ASP A 90 17.09 5.11 -54.33
C ASP A 90 18.49 5.26 -53.69
N GLU A 91 19.13 6.41 -53.88
CA GLU A 91 20.48 6.68 -53.34
C GLU A 91 20.58 6.52 -51.82
N THR A 92 19.47 6.78 -51.11
CA THR A 92 19.42 6.65 -49.64
C THR A 92 19.28 5.20 -49.17
N GLY A 93 18.95 4.30 -50.11
CA GLY A 93 18.62 2.91 -49.83
C GLY A 93 17.28 2.74 -49.10
N ARG A 94 16.47 3.78 -48.91
CA ARG A 94 15.22 3.67 -48.12
C ARG A 94 14.01 3.29 -48.96
N HIS A 95 14.08 3.50 -50.27
CA HIS A 95 12.96 3.29 -51.17
C HIS A 95 13.33 2.38 -52.33
N LEU A 96 12.47 1.40 -52.60
CA LEU A 96 12.45 0.65 -53.85
C LEU A 96 11.41 1.27 -54.78
N ASN A 97 11.87 1.91 -55.85
CA ASN A 97 11.05 2.56 -56.85
C ASN A 97 10.81 1.62 -58.03
N ILE A 98 9.55 1.49 -58.44
CA ILE A 98 9.17 0.79 -59.67
C ILE A 98 8.95 1.84 -60.75
N LEU A 99 9.79 1.81 -61.78
CA LEU A 99 9.89 2.82 -62.83
C LEU A 99 9.32 2.30 -64.13
N ALA A 100 8.52 3.11 -64.84
CA ALA A 100 8.06 2.75 -66.18
C ALA A 100 9.24 2.68 -67.17
N ASP A 101 9.28 1.63 -67.99
CA ASP A 101 10.27 1.54 -69.08
C ASP A 101 9.95 2.55 -70.18
N GLY A 102 10.97 3.25 -70.66
CA GLY A 102 10.83 4.29 -71.68
C GLY A 102 10.37 5.66 -71.16
N ALA A 103 10.23 5.85 -69.84
CA ALA A 103 10.00 7.19 -69.30
C ALA A 103 11.24 8.07 -69.58
N PRO A 104 11.10 9.19 -70.33
CA PRO A 104 12.20 10.12 -70.53
C PRO A 104 12.71 10.59 -69.17
N ALA A 105 14.04 10.63 -69.01
CA ALA A 105 14.70 11.13 -67.80
C ALA A 105 13.99 12.41 -67.36
N ALA A 106 13.46 12.41 -66.14
CA ALA A 106 12.59 13.48 -65.67
C ALA A 106 13.29 14.84 -65.87
N PRO A 107 12.61 15.85 -66.42
CA PRO A 107 13.17 17.20 -66.48
C PRO A 107 13.55 17.60 -65.05
N GLY A 108 14.77 18.11 -64.90
CA GLY A 108 15.33 18.49 -63.61
C GLY A 108 14.35 19.35 -62.79
N PRO A 109 14.37 19.22 -61.45
CA PRO A 109 13.34 19.78 -60.58
C PRO A 109 13.12 21.26 -60.86
N ALA A 110 11.92 21.61 -61.34
CA ALA A 110 11.53 22.99 -61.50
C ALA A 110 11.55 23.70 -60.12
N PRO A 111 12.24 24.86 -59.98
CA PRO A 111 12.54 25.47 -58.68
C PRO A 111 11.34 26.10 -57.93
N ALA A 112 10.09 25.84 -58.33
CA ALA A 112 8.92 26.56 -57.80
C ALA A 112 8.20 25.88 -56.60
N ARG A 113 8.68 24.74 -56.08
CA ARG A 113 8.03 24.02 -54.96
C ARG A 113 8.65 24.27 -53.57
N THR A 114 9.76 24.99 -53.48
CA THR A 114 10.47 25.21 -52.21
C THR A 114 9.69 26.11 -51.24
N ALA A 115 9.09 27.21 -51.73
CA ALA A 115 8.41 28.17 -50.86
C ALA A 115 7.16 27.60 -50.16
N ALA A 116 6.37 26.79 -50.86
CA ALA A 116 5.18 26.16 -50.28
C ALA A 116 5.55 25.03 -49.30
N ALA A 117 6.57 24.22 -49.63
CA ALA A 117 7.09 23.19 -48.74
C ALA A 117 7.70 23.80 -47.46
N ASP A 118 8.45 24.90 -47.59
CA ASP A 118 9.03 25.63 -46.48
C ASP A 118 7.95 26.23 -45.57
N PHE A 119 6.87 26.76 -46.13
CA PHE A 119 5.75 27.29 -45.34
C PHE A 119 5.04 26.19 -44.55
N VAL A 120 4.70 25.06 -45.19
CA VAL A 120 4.05 23.91 -44.52
C VAL A 120 4.96 23.34 -43.43
N TRP A 121 6.26 23.23 -43.70
CA TRP A 121 7.23 22.79 -42.70
C TRP A 121 7.32 23.73 -41.49
N ARG A 122 7.35 25.05 -41.72
CA ARG A 122 7.35 26.07 -40.64
C ARG A 122 6.07 25.99 -39.81
N LEU A 123 4.90 25.83 -40.45
CA LEU A 123 3.62 25.72 -39.76
C LEU A 123 3.55 24.44 -38.91
N ASN A 124 3.98 23.29 -39.45
CA ASN A 124 4.01 22.03 -38.71
C ASN A 124 5.00 22.08 -37.53
N LYS A 125 6.15 22.75 -37.71
CA LYS A 125 7.12 22.98 -36.61
C LYS A 125 6.53 23.87 -35.51
N ALA A 126 5.77 24.91 -35.86
CA ALA A 126 5.08 25.76 -34.90
C ALA A 126 3.99 25.00 -34.13
N LYS A 127 3.18 24.21 -34.83
CA LYS A 127 2.15 23.34 -34.20
C LYS A 127 2.76 22.32 -33.25
N SER A 128 3.85 21.66 -33.64
CA SER A 128 4.58 20.71 -32.80
C SER A 128 5.12 21.37 -31.53
N LYS A 129 5.74 22.56 -31.64
CA LYS A 129 6.21 23.34 -30.49
C LYS A 129 5.07 23.73 -29.55
N MET A 130 3.94 24.21 -30.10
CA MET A 130 2.78 24.60 -29.30
C MET A 130 2.18 23.40 -28.56
N SER A 131 2.04 22.26 -29.23
CA SER A 131 1.58 21.01 -28.62
C SER A 131 2.50 20.57 -27.47
N MET A 132 3.81 20.67 -27.65
CA MET A 132 4.77 20.34 -26.60
C MET A 132 4.67 21.28 -25.40
N ILE A 133 4.48 22.58 -25.62
CA ILE A 133 4.26 23.56 -24.53
C ILE A 133 2.99 23.24 -23.75
N VAL A 134 1.88 22.95 -24.44
CA VAL A 134 0.60 22.58 -23.80
C VAL A 134 0.75 21.31 -22.98
N LEU A 135 1.44 20.30 -23.51
CA LEU A 135 1.72 19.05 -22.78
C LEU A 135 2.54 19.30 -21.52
N VAL A 136 3.62 20.10 -21.61
CA VAL A 136 4.45 20.44 -20.44
C VAL A 136 3.65 21.19 -19.38
N LEU A 137 2.83 22.17 -19.78
CA LEU A 137 1.96 22.89 -18.84
C LEU A 137 0.94 21.97 -18.18
N ALA A 138 0.33 21.05 -18.92
CA ALA A 138 -0.61 20.07 -18.37
C ALA A 138 0.07 19.13 -17.36
N LEU A 139 1.30 18.68 -17.65
CA LEU A 139 2.09 17.85 -16.74
C LEU A 139 2.48 18.61 -15.46
N VAL A 140 2.92 19.87 -15.58
CA VAL A 140 3.25 20.71 -14.43
C VAL A 140 2.02 20.98 -13.57
N ALA A 141 0.88 21.29 -14.19
CA ALA A 141 -0.38 21.48 -13.46
C ALA A 141 -0.83 20.19 -12.76
N GLY A 142 -0.72 19.03 -13.44
CA GLY A 142 -1.02 17.73 -12.85
C GLY A 142 -0.13 17.41 -11.65
N ALA A 143 1.19 17.65 -11.76
CA ALA A 143 2.13 17.47 -10.67
C ALA A 143 1.85 18.41 -9.49
N ALA A 144 1.55 19.69 -9.78
CA ALA A 144 1.18 20.67 -8.75
C ALA A 144 -0.12 20.30 -8.02
N LEU A 145 -1.12 19.76 -8.72
CA LEU A 145 -2.36 19.28 -8.12
C LEU A 145 -2.15 18.06 -7.23
N LEU A 146 -1.28 17.11 -7.64
CA LEU A 146 -0.94 15.92 -6.84
C LEU A 146 -0.12 16.29 -5.60
N ALA A 147 0.88 17.16 -5.76
CA ALA A 147 1.70 17.65 -4.66
C ALA A 147 0.87 18.52 -3.70
N GLY A 148 0.02 19.40 -4.23
CA GLY A 148 -0.90 20.24 -3.47
C GLY A 148 -1.87 19.42 -2.64
N ARG A 149 -2.42 18.31 -3.19
CA ARG A 149 -3.27 17.40 -2.41
C ARG A 149 -2.53 16.84 -1.20
N SER A 150 -1.30 16.36 -1.37
CA SER A 150 -0.53 15.79 -0.25
C SER A 150 -0.15 16.86 0.79
N ALA A 151 0.18 18.08 0.34
CA ALA A 151 0.58 19.19 1.20
C ALA A 151 -0.60 19.83 1.96
N LEU A 152 -1.80 19.82 1.38
CA LEU A 152 -3.02 20.39 1.98
C LEU A 152 -3.80 19.39 2.83
N THR A 153 -3.36 18.13 2.87
CA THR A 153 -3.99 17.10 3.66
C THR A 153 -3.53 17.21 5.11
N ILE A 154 -4.46 17.35 6.04
CA ILE A 154 -4.15 17.33 7.47
C ILE A 154 -3.91 15.88 7.88
N LYS A 155 -2.73 15.61 8.46
CA LYS A 155 -2.48 14.35 9.16
C LYS A 155 -3.31 14.33 10.43
N THR A 156 -3.99 13.22 10.65
CA THR A 156 -4.97 13.04 11.70
C THR A 156 -4.46 12.00 12.67
N THR A 157 -4.64 12.27 13.96
CA THR A 157 -4.24 11.34 15.00
C THR A 157 -5.39 10.39 15.31
N GLY A 158 -5.11 9.08 15.30
CA GLY A 158 -6.05 8.06 15.74
C GLY A 158 -6.21 8.03 17.25
N THR A 159 -7.40 7.69 17.73
CA THR A 159 -7.71 7.54 19.16
C THR A 159 -8.25 6.13 19.46
N PRO A 160 -7.98 5.59 20.66
CA PRO A 160 -8.52 4.30 21.06
C PRO A 160 -10.05 4.37 21.21
N ILE A 161 -10.73 3.36 20.65
CA ILE A 161 -12.19 3.25 20.61
C ILE A 161 -12.67 1.90 21.17
N GLY A 162 -12.41 1.66 22.45
CA GLY A 162 -12.88 0.49 23.16
C GLY A 162 -11.79 -0.16 23.99
N VAL A 163 -12.09 -1.36 24.49
CA VAL A 163 -11.19 -2.12 25.34
C VAL A 163 -10.06 -2.74 24.55
N SER A 164 -8.89 -2.86 25.18
CA SER A 164 -7.79 -3.63 24.63
C SER A 164 -7.88 -5.10 25.03
N ALA A 165 -7.12 -5.94 24.33
CA ALA A 165 -7.00 -7.35 24.66
C ALA A 165 -5.57 -7.84 24.43
N ARG A 166 -5.22 -8.94 25.10
CA ARG A 166 -3.99 -9.69 24.85
C ARG A 166 -4.27 -10.80 23.84
N ALA A 167 -3.44 -10.87 22.80
CA ALA A 167 -3.44 -11.91 21.77
C ALA A 167 -2.03 -12.50 21.70
N GLY A 168 -1.81 -13.62 22.39
CA GLY A 168 -0.47 -14.18 22.60
C GLY A 168 0.50 -13.18 23.23
N ASP A 169 1.60 -12.91 22.53
CA ASP A 169 2.63 -11.93 22.92
C ASP A 169 2.28 -10.48 22.51
N PHE A 170 1.08 -10.23 21.99
CA PHE A 170 0.65 -8.93 21.49
C PHE A 170 -0.47 -8.32 22.34
N ILE A 171 -0.50 -7.00 22.35
CA ILE A 171 -1.57 -6.20 22.94
C ILE A 171 -2.23 -5.45 21.81
N VAL A 172 -3.53 -5.67 21.64
CA VAL A 172 -4.31 -5.10 20.55
C VAL A 172 -5.32 -4.11 21.09
N THR A 173 -5.40 -2.96 20.44
CA THR A 173 -6.28 -1.85 20.83
C THR A 173 -7.07 -1.38 19.60
N PRO A 174 -8.41 -1.36 19.64
CA PRO A 174 -9.21 -0.76 18.58
C PRO A 174 -8.92 0.74 18.48
N ILE A 175 -8.62 1.22 17.28
CA ILE A 175 -8.35 2.63 16.99
C ILE A 175 -9.32 3.14 15.93
N SER A 176 -9.75 4.38 16.07
CA SER A 176 -10.41 5.17 15.02
C SER A 176 -9.52 6.34 14.66
N ARG A 177 -9.27 6.55 13.37
CA ARG A 177 -8.59 7.74 12.86
C ARG A 177 -9.53 8.49 11.93
N LEU A 178 -9.54 9.81 12.05
CA LEU A 178 -10.16 10.66 11.02
C LEU A 178 -9.38 10.43 9.72
N GLU A 179 -10.05 10.28 8.59
CA GLU A 179 -9.39 10.12 7.32
C GLU A 179 -8.77 11.45 6.88
N PRO A 180 -7.63 11.39 6.15
CA PRO A 180 -7.01 12.59 5.66
C PRO A 180 -7.99 13.36 4.74
N TYR A 181 -8.22 14.63 5.03
CA TYR A 181 -9.20 15.46 4.31
C TYR A 181 -8.63 16.83 3.95
N ILE A 182 -9.27 17.48 2.97
CA ILE A 182 -8.98 18.86 2.58
C ILE A 182 -9.88 19.79 3.41
N PRO A 183 -9.32 20.74 4.18
CA PRO A 183 -10.12 21.68 4.95
C PRO A 183 -11.07 22.48 4.06
N SER A 184 -12.35 22.54 4.43
CA SER A 184 -13.32 23.49 3.88
C SER A 184 -13.48 24.69 4.83
N PRO A 185 -13.75 25.90 4.32
CA PRO A 185 -14.03 27.07 5.18
C PRO A 185 -15.15 26.79 6.18
N ASP A 186 -16.21 26.13 5.71
CA ASP A 186 -17.31 25.66 6.54
C ASP A 186 -17.07 24.19 6.92
N ARG A 187 -16.23 23.95 7.94
CA ARG A 187 -15.97 22.58 8.41
C ARG A 187 -17.29 21.94 8.85
N ASN A 188 -17.74 20.93 8.13
CA ASN A 188 -18.91 20.15 8.48
C ASN A 188 -18.49 18.79 9.03
N HIS A 189 -18.49 18.66 10.36
CA HIS A 189 -18.13 17.41 11.06
C HIS A 189 -18.99 16.20 10.66
N GLY A 190 -20.20 16.39 10.12
CA GLY A 190 -21.02 15.30 9.60
C GLY A 190 -20.48 14.67 8.31
N ARG A 191 -19.56 15.34 7.62
CA ARG A 191 -18.86 14.83 6.43
C ARG A 191 -17.51 14.20 6.74
N ASP A 192 -17.06 14.29 7.99
CA ASP A 192 -15.84 13.63 8.43
C ASP A 192 -15.99 12.12 8.18
N ARG A 193 -14.93 11.51 7.65
CA ARG A 193 -14.84 10.08 7.37
C ARG A 193 -13.75 9.49 8.23
N TYR A 194 -13.94 8.28 8.68
CA TYR A 194 -13.05 7.63 9.63
C TYR A 194 -12.61 6.28 9.09
N ALA A 195 -11.35 5.96 9.35
CA ALA A 195 -10.84 4.61 9.21
C ALA A 195 -10.74 3.99 10.61
N THR A 196 -11.15 2.74 10.73
CA THR A 196 -11.04 1.98 11.98
C THR A 196 -10.17 0.76 11.80
N GLY A 197 -9.54 0.33 12.88
CA GLY A 197 -8.60 -0.78 12.82
C GLY A 197 -8.05 -1.18 14.18
N LEU A 198 -6.99 -1.98 14.16
CA LEU A 198 -6.28 -2.42 15.35
C LEU A 198 -4.88 -1.83 15.37
N LEU A 199 -4.52 -1.21 16.50
CA LEU A 199 -3.14 -0.96 16.85
C LEU A 199 -2.61 -2.15 17.66
N ILE A 200 -1.55 -2.75 17.15
CA ILE A 200 -0.93 -3.96 17.68
C ILE A 200 0.44 -3.57 18.24
N HIS A 201 0.65 -3.83 19.52
CA HIS A 201 1.95 -3.67 20.19
C HIS A 201 2.50 -5.04 20.56
N SER A 202 3.80 -5.26 20.35
CA SER A 202 4.47 -6.41 20.96
C SER A 202 4.68 -6.14 22.44
N ALA A 203 4.32 -7.10 23.30
CA ALA A 203 4.70 -7.06 24.71
C ALA A 203 6.20 -7.36 24.88
N ARG A 204 6.84 -8.04 23.91
CA ARG A 204 8.26 -8.42 23.92
C ARG A 204 9.19 -7.29 23.49
N ASP A 205 8.84 -6.65 22.39
CA ASP A 205 9.65 -5.65 21.73
C ASP A 205 8.94 -4.29 21.78
N ALA A 206 9.44 -3.40 22.66
CA ALA A 206 8.91 -2.06 22.82
C ALA A 206 8.90 -1.24 21.52
N GLY A 207 9.77 -1.53 20.55
CA GLY A 207 9.80 -0.82 19.27
C GLY A 207 8.73 -1.32 18.28
N ALA A 208 8.22 -2.53 18.47
CA ALA A 208 7.35 -3.20 17.50
C ALA A 208 5.89 -2.80 17.71
N ARG A 209 5.43 -1.84 16.90
CA ARG A 209 4.02 -1.47 16.78
C ARG A 209 3.56 -1.44 15.33
N ARG A 210 2.31 -1.83 15.07
CA ARG A 210 1.70 -1.85 13.73
C ARG A 210 0.24 -1.48 13.81
N TYR A 211 -0.26 -0.74 12.83
CA TYR A 211 -1.68 -0.47 12.66
C TYR A 211 -2.21 -1.27 11.47
N VAL A 212 -3.33 -1.97 11.67
CA VAL A 212 -4.04 -2.71 10.63
C VAL A 212 -5.39 -2.06 10.42
N ALA A 213 -5.59 -1.42 9.26
CA ALA A 213 -6.88 -0.88 8.87
C ALA A 213 -7.85 -2.04 8.59
N VAL A 214 -9.08 -1.92 9.12
CA VAL A 214 -10.15 -2.91 8.97
C VAL A 214 -11.27 -2.33 8.11
N SER A 215 -11.62 -1.06 8.32
CA SER A 215 -12.63 -0.34 7.55
C SER A 215 -12.19 1.09 7.26
N GLU A 216 -12.65 1.64 6.14
CA GLU A 216 -12.40 3.00 5.68
C GLU A 216 -13.72 3.62 5.19
N GLY A 217 -13.79 4.95 5.13
CA GLY A 217 -14.94 5.71 4.67
C GLY A 217 -16.11 5.76 5.67
N MET A 218 -15.85 5.50 6.95
CA MET A 218 -16.90 5.34 7.96
C MET A 218 -17.43 6.68 8.47
N SER A 219 -18.70 6.75 8.83
CA SER A 219 -19.21 7.87 9.64
C SER A 219 -18.63 7.79 11.05
N GLY A 220 -18.58 8.91 11.79
CA GLY A 220 -18.08 8.90 13.17
C GLY A 220 -18.89 7.97 14.09
N GLY A 221 -20.20 7.88 13.88
CA GLY A 221 -21.07 6.99 14.64
C GLY A 221 -20.84 5.51 14.34
N ASP A 222 -20.55 5.16 13.09
CA ASP A 222 -20.24 3.78 12.70
C ASP A 222 -18.83 3.37 13.11
N ALA A 223 -17.86 4.28 13.01
CA ALA A 223 -16.50 4.04 13.46
C ALA A 223 -16.44 3.65 14.95
N ALA A 224 -17.26 4.30 15.79
CA ALA A 224 -17.34 4.02 17.22
C ALA A 224 -17.90 2.62 17.57
N LYS A 225 -18.45 1.88 16.59
CA LYS A 225 -19.03 0.54 16.78
C LYS A 225 -18.02 -0.60 16.66
N LEU A 226 -16.78 -0.34 16.22
CA LEU A 226 -15.76 -1.39 16.16
C LEU A 226 -15.40 -1.86 17.59
N ARG A 227 -15.41 -3.18 17.81
CA ARG A 227 -15.11 -3.85 19.09
C ARG A 227 -14.31 -5.12 18.85
N ILE A 228 -13.56 -5.55 19.88
CA ILE A 228 -12.98 -6.90 19.92
C ILE A 228 -14.08 -7.85 20.42
N ALA A 229 -14.51 -8.76 19.56
CA ALA A 229 -15.50 -9.78 19.87
C ALA A 229 -14.89 -10.96 20.64
N GLY A 230 -13.61 -11.26 20.39
CA GLY A 230 -12.90 -12.34 21.04
C GLY A 230 -11.46 -12.47 20.57
N VAL A 231 -10.68 -13.26 21.30
CA VAL A 231 -9.28 -13.57 20.97
C VAL A 231 -9.06 -15.07 21.12
N ASN A 232 -8.38 -15.69 20.16
CA ASN A 232 -7.98 -17.09 20.18
C ASN A 232 -6.51 -17.21 19.73
N GLY A 233 -5.60 -17.36 20.70
CA GLY A 233 -4.16 -17.27 20.43
C GLY A 233 -3.79 -15.90 19.86
N ASP A 234 -3.25 -15.87 18.65
CA ASP A 234 -2.89 -14.65 17.93
C ASP A 234 -4.02 -14.12 17.02
N LEU A 235 -5.15 -14.83 16.93
CA LEU A 235 -6.30 -14.40 16.13
C LEU A 235 -7.23 -13.49 16.93
N VAL A 236 -7.50 -12.31 16.39
CA VAL A 236 -8.35 -11.28 16.97
C VAL A 236 -9.62 -11.16 16.13
N PHE A 237 -10.75 -11.45 16.74
CA PHE A 237 -12.07 -11.36 16.11
C PHE A 237 -12.67 -9.99 16.40
N LEU A 238 -13.09 -9.31 15.35
CA LEU A 238 -13.64 -7.96 15.40
C LEU A 238 -15.13 -7.98 15.03
N ASP A 239 -15.91 -7.25 15.81
CA ASP A 239 -17.31 -6.98 15.53
C ASP A 239 -17.51 -5.48 15.31
N GLY A 240 -18.41 -5.13 14.40
CA GLY A 240 -18.60 -3.77 13.94
C GLY A 240 -19.25 -3.71 12.57
N PRO A 241 -19.19 -2.55 11.88
CA PRO A 241 -19.80 -2.39 10.57
C PRO A 241 -19.24 -3.34 9.49
N GLN A 242 -17.98 -3.75 9.64
CA GLN A 242 -17.38 -4.84 8.90
C GLN A 242 -16.70 -5.78 9.91
N SER A 243 -17.33 -6.93 10.17
CA SER A 243 -16.71 -7.98 10.99
C SER A 243 -15.47 -8.52 10.28
N ALA A 244 -14.41 -8.77 11.03
CA ALA A 244 -13.14 -9.21 10.48
C ALA A 244 -12.34 -10.06 11.47
N VAL A 245 -11.34 -10.77 10.97
CA VAL A 245 -10.34 -11.48 11.78
C VAL A 245 -8.96 -10.95 11.43
N VAL A 246 -8.17 -10.63 12.44
CA VAL A 246 -6.79 -10.14 12.30
C VAL A 246 -5.85 -11.09 13.00
N GLU A 247 -4.81 -11.55 12.30
CA GLU A 247 -3.70 -12.28 12.89
C GLU A 247 -2.67 -11.28 13.45
N ALA A 248 -2.58 -11.19 14.77
CA ALA A 248 -1.78 -10.17 15.46
C ALA A 248 -0.28 -10.26 15.16
N ALA A 249 0.25 -11.49 15.05
CA ALA A 249 1.67 -11.73 14.83
C ALA A 249 2.17 -11.20 13.46
N SER A 250 1.40 -11.46 12.41
CA SER A 250 1.70 -11.02 11.05
C SER A 250 1.13 -9.64 10.73
N ALA A 251 0.21 -9.12 11.56
CA ALA A 251 -0.59 -7.93 11.30
C ALA A 251 -1.40 -8.05 9.99
N ARG A 252 -1.90 -9.27 9.70
CA ARG A 252 -2.65 -9.57 8.48
C ARG A 252 -4.15 -9.60 8.76
N LEU A 253 -4.90 -8.86 7.94
CA LEU A 253 -6.36 -9.00 7.83
C LEU A 253 -6.66 -10.30 7.05
N MET A 254 -7.43 -11.20 7.64
CA MET A 254 -7.88 -12.42 6.98
C MET A 254 -9.04 -12.09 6.04
N ASP A 255 -9.11 -12.79 4.91
CA ASP A 255 -10.29 -12.71 4.04
C ASP A 255 -11.50 -13.41 4.70
N ALA A 256 -12.69 -13.12 4.18
CA ALA A 256 -13.94 -13.62 4.75
C ALA A 256 -14.00 -15.16 4.79
N ASP A 257 -13.41 -15.82 3.78
CA ASP A 257 -13.39 -17.27 3.67
C ASP A 257 -12.44 -17.88 4.72
N ALA A 258 -11.21 -17.37 4.87
CA ALA A 258 -10.29 -17.83 5.90
C ALA A 258 -10.79 -17.49 7.32
N ALA A 259 -11.57 -16.41 7.48
CA ALA A 259 -12.22 -16.07 8.74
C ALA A 259 -13.33 -17.07 9.13
N GLN A 260 -14.02 -17.68 8.15
CA GLN A 260 -15.01 -18.73 8.40
C GLN A 260 -14.37 -20.04 8.84
N ASP A 261 -13.21 -20.37 8.25
CA ASP A 261 -12.44 -21.57 8.60
C ASP A 261 -11.66 -21.42 9.91
N ALA A 262 -11.49 -20.18 10.41
CA ALA A 262 -10.80 -19.93 11.66
C ALA A 262 -11.55 -20.58 12.84
N PRO A 263 -10.86 -21.25 13.78
CA PRO A 263 -11.49 -21.84 14.94
C PRO A 263 -12.21 -20.75 15.72
N ALA A 264 -13.54 -20.88 15.80
CA ALA A 264 -14.40 -19.89 16.44
C ALA A 264 -13.82 -19.48 17.79
N PRO A 265 -13.83 -18.18 18.14
CA PRO A 265 -13.33 -17.76 19.43
C PRO A 265 -14.14 -18.48 20.52
N PRO A 266 -13.50 -18.85 21.64
CA PRO A 266 -14.23 -19.41 22.76
C PRO A 266 -15.34 -18.44 23.14
N ARG A 267 -16.60 -18.84 22.92
CA ARG A 267 -17.74 -17.97 23.23
C ARG A 267 -17.73 -17.73 24.74
N PRO A 268 -17.72 -16.48 25.21
CA PRO A 268 -17.94 -16.21 26.62
C PRO A 268 -19.27 -16.86 27.04
N LYS A 269 -19.24 -17.72 28.06
CA LYS A 269 -20.43 -18.42 28.54
C LYS A 269 -21.34 -17.42 29.24
N GLY A 270 -22.44 -17.03 28.58
CA GLY A 270 -23.50 -16.18 29.14
C GLY A 270 -23.44 -14.71 28.73
N ALA A 271 -24.56 -14.01 28.87
CA ALA A 271 -24.71 -12.59 28.51
C ALA A 271 -23.84 -11.66 29.37
N GLU A 272 -23.57 -12.01 30.63
CA GLU A 272 -22.70 -11.25 31.54
C GLU A 272 -21.24 -11.20 31.08
N ALA A 273 -20.73 -12.28 30.49
CA ALA A 273 -19.35 -12.31 30.03
C ALA A 273 -19.14 -11.45 28.77
N LEU A 274 -20.20 -11.25 27.96
CA LEU A 274 -20.22 -10.28 26.87
C LEU A 274 -20.33 -8.84 27.42
N GLU A 275 -21.15 -8.58 28.44
CA GLU A 275 -21.24 -7.25 29.06
C GLU A 275 -19.96 -6.83 29.81
N ALA A 276 -19.28 -7.78 30.45
CA ALA A 276 -18.00 -7.57 31.12
C ALA A 276 -16.86 -7.24 30.13
N LEU A 277 -16.98 -7.60 28.85
CA LEU A 277 -16.08 -7.15 27.79
C LEU A 277 -16.29 -5.66 27.46
N HIS A 278 -17.46 -5.08 27.72
CA HIS A 278 -17.86 -3.78 27.16
C HIS A 278 -17.67 -2.57 28.09
N SER A 279 -17.41 -2.77 29.39
CA SER A 279 -17.14 -1.68 30.34
C SER A 279 -15.74 -1.80 30.92
N ALA A 280 -14.83 -0.92 30.50
CA ALA A 280 -13.44 -0.88 30.97
C ALA A 280 -13.36 -0.78 32.50
N GLU A 281 -14.22 0.03 33.13
CA GLU A 281 -14.28 0.21 34.59
C GLU A 281 -14.65 -1.10 35.32
N ARG A 282 -15.72 -1.79 34.89
CA ARG A 282 -16.11 -3.09 35.49
C ARG A 282 -15.03 -4.15 35.32
N ARG A 283 -14.25 -4.08 34.24
CA ARG A 283 -13.12 -4.97 34.00
C ARG A 283 -11.98 -4.72 34.97
N LEU A 284 -11.60 -3.46 35.16
CA LEU A 284 -10.52 -3.10 36.06
C LEU A 284 -10.83 -3.58 37.49
N GLU A 285 -12.03 -3.32 37.98
CA GLU A 285 -12.48 -3.77 39.31
C GLU A 285 -12.38 -5.30 39.45
N GLY A 286 -12.76 -6.05 38.42
CA GLY A 286 -12.64 -7.51 38.41
C GLY A 286 -11.19 -8.00 38.49
N PHE A 287 -10.22 -7.25 37.95
CA PHE A 287 -8.80 -7.62 37.97
C PHE A 287 -8.03 -7.06 39.17
N LEU A 288 -8.65 -6.25 40.01
CA LEU A 288 -8.03 -5.70 41.20
C LEU A 288 -8.59 -6.38 42.46
N ALA A 289 -7.71 -6.65 43.43
CA ALA A 289 -8.08 -7.21 44.72
C ALA A 289 -7.63 -6.27 45.84
N ALA A 290 -8.50 -6.00 46.81
CA ALA A 290 -8.02 -5.39 48.05
C ALA A 290 -7.06 -6.35 48.79
N PRO A 291 -6.10 -5.86 49.59
CA PRO A 291 -5.11 -6.68 50.30
C PRO A 291 -5.68 -7.78 51.21
N GLY A 292 -6.97 -7.75 51.55
CA GLY A 292 -7.65 -8.76 52.38
C GLY A 292 -8.44 -9.83 51.62
N GLU A 293 -8.62 -9.71 50.31
CA GLU A 293 -9.64 -10.51 49.58
C GLU A 293 -9.12 -11.77 48.87
N ALA A 294 -7.80 -11.97 48.75
CA ALA A 294 -7.26 -12.96 47.80
C ALA A 294 -6.08 -13.81 48.33
N GLY A 295 -5.99 -14.01 49.65
CA GLY A 295 -4.79 -14.66 50.25
C GLY A 295 -3.49 -13.92 49.91
N ALA A 296 -3.63 -12.60 49.74
CA ALA A 296 -2.54 -11.72 49.40
C ALA A 296 -1.67 -11.45 50.63
N PRO A 297 -0.35 -11.27 50.47
CA PRO A 297 0.52 -10.96 51.59
C PRO A 297 0.09 -9.66 52.26
N ALA A 298 0.20 -9.60 53.59
CA ALA A 298 0.01 -8.35 54.33
C ALA A 298 1.01 -7.32 53.78
N LEU A 299 0.50 -6.26 53.16
CA LEU A 299 1.37 -5.27 52.54
C LEU A 299 2.08 -4.48 53.63
N ALA A 300 3.40 -4.37 53.56
CA ALA A 300 4.09 -3.27 54.23
C ALA A 300 3.64 -1.99 53.51
N VAL A 301 2.66 -1.28 54.10
CA VAL A 301 2.16 -0.03 53.53
C VAL A 301 3.33 0.93 53.46
N ALA A 302 3.79 1.22 52.24
CA ALA A 302 4.79 2.24 52.02
C ALA A 302 4.16 3.61 52.33
N ASP A 303 4.89 4.47 53.03
CA ASP A 303 4.47 5.86 53.24
C ASP A 303 4.09 6.50 51.89
N GLY A 304 2.87 7.03 51.81
CA GLY A 304 2.34 7.70 50.62
C GLY A 304 1.66 6.79 49.57
N ALA A 305 1.54 5.49 49.81
CA ALA A 305 0.75 4.61 48.95
C ALA A 305 -0.75 4.79 49.20
N HIS A 306 -1.49 5.23 48.19
CA HIS A 306 -2.94 5.35 48.24
C HIS A 306 -3.63 4.23 47.46
N ASN A 307 -4.61 3.59 48.12
CA ASN A 307 -5.46 2.53 47.56
C ASN A 307 -4.65 1.39 46.89
N PRO A 308 -3.88 0.60 47.67
CA PRO A 308 -3.16 -0.53 47.11
C PRO A 308 -4.12 -1.65 46.70
N PHE A 309 -3.92 -2.17 45.49
CA PHE A 309 -4.64 -3.32 44.95
C PHE A 309 -3.66 -4.37 44.43
N PHE A 310 -3.99 -5.64 44.59
CA PHE A 310 -3.27 -6.72 43.92
C PHE A 310 -3.87 -6.97 42.53
N LEU A 311 -3.01 -7.22 41.55
CA LEU A 311 -3.45 -7.67 40.23
C LEU A 311 -3.89 -9.14 40.31
N ARG A 312 -5.06 -9.48 39.79
CA ARG A 312 -5.60 -10.85 39.71
C ARG A 312 -5.25 -11.51 38.37
N ALA A 313 -5.14 -12.84 38.34
CA ALA A 313 -4.86 -13.58 37.11
C ALA A 313 -6.08 -13.65 36.17
N ALA A 314 -7.28 -13.62 36.75
CA ALA A 314 -8.57 -13.60 36.07
C ALA A 314 -9.50 -12.64 36.80
N ALA A 315 -10.57 -12.19 36.13
CA ALA A 315 -11.59 -11.38 36.77
C ALA A 315 -12.19 -12.14 37.96
N HIS A 316 -12.18 -11.53 39.14
CA HIS A 316 -12.59 -12.10 40.43
C HIS A 316 -11.84 -13.38 40.86
N GLY A 317 -10.74 -13.73 40.18
CA GLY A 317 -9.90 -14.87 40.52
C GLY A 317 -8.82 -14.53 41.55
N ASP A 318 -7.93 -15.48 41.84
CA ASP A 318 -6.82 -15.24 42.77
C ASP A 318 -5.84 -14.16 42.30
N ALA A 319 -5.07 -13.62 43.25
CA ALA A 319 -3.95 -12.74 42.94
C ALA A 319 -3.01 -13.42 41.93
N LEU A 320 -2.59 -12.66 40.91
CA LEU A 320 -1.62 -13.09 39.92
C LEU A 320 -0.32 -13.48 40.63
N ARG A 321 0.05 -14.75 40.50
CA ARG A 321 1.31 -15.29 41.03
C ARG A 321 2.39 -15.22 39.97
N LEU A 322 3.49 -14.56 40.32
CA LEU A 322 4.69 -14.47 39.51
C LEU A 322 5.63 -15.64 39.84
N GLN A 323 6.73 -15.75 39.09
CA GLN A 323 7.80 -16.68 39.45
C GLN A 323 8.30 -16.41 40.89
N GLY A 324 8.48 -17.47 41.67
CA GLY A 324 8.87 -17.37 43.08
C GLY A 324 7.71 -17.11 44.05
N GLY A 325 6.45 -17.09 43.58
CA GLY A 325 5.26 -16.90 44.43
C GLY A 325 4.92 -15.45 44.76
N ASP A 326 5.68 -14.51 44.21
CA ASP A 326 5.47 -13.07 44.35
C ASP A 326 4.16 -12.63 43.69
N SER A 327 3.72 -11.40 44.00
CA SER A 327 2.51 -10.79 43.43
C SER A 327 2.78 -9.35 42.99
N LEU A 328 1.90 -8.83 42.13
CA LEU A 328 1.93 -7.43 41.72
C LEU A 328 0.92 -6.61 42.49
N VAL A 329 1.37 -5.44 42.93
CA VAL A 329 0.60 -4.45 43.66
C VAL A 329 0.60 -3.15 42.88
N ILE A 330 -0.56 -2.52 42.84
CA ILE A 330 -0.87 -1.31 42.08
C ILE A 330 -1.38 -0.27 43.08
N PHE A 331 -0.79 0.91 43.09
CA PHE A 331 -1.22 2.00 43.97
C PHE A 331 -0.95 3.35 43.32
N HIS A 332 -1.51 4.42 43.88
CA HIS A 332 -1.23 5.78 43.44
C HIS A 332 -0.28 6.48 44.41
N THR A 333 0.62 7.31 43.88
CA THR A 333 1.41 8.23 44.71
C THR A 333 0.54 9.38 45.23
N ALA A 334 0.98 9.99 46.34
CA ALA A 334 0.40 11.23 46.85
C ALA A 334 0.80 12.44 45.97
N PRO A 335 -0.06 13.47 45.84
CA PRO A 335 -1.43 13.54 46.34
C PRO A 335 -2.41 12.82 45.39
N TYR A 336 -3.46 12.22 45.97
CA TYR A 336 -4.50 11.51 45.23
C TYR A 336 -5.08 12.37 44.08
N ARG A 337 -5.18 11.80 42.86
CA ARG A 337 -5.58 12.42 41.58
C ARG A 337 -4.56 13.31 40.85
N ALA A 338 -3.46 13.69 41.48
CA ALA A 338 -2.31 14.30 40.79
C ALA A 338 -1.07 13.40 40.78
N GLY A 339 -1.09 12.32 41.56
CA GLY A 339 -0.07 11.30 41.55
C GLY A 339 -0.07 10.42 40.29
N VAL A 340 0.90 9.52 40.25
CA VAL A 340 1.07 8.53 39.19
C VAL A 340 0.77 7.13 39.73
N VAL A 341 0.35 6.24 38.84
CA VAL A 341 0.17 4.81 39.12
C VAL A 341 1.56 4.18 39.23
N VAL A 342 1.78 3.54 40.36
CA VAL A 342 2.97 2.74 40.65
C VAL A 342 2.58 1.27 40.58
N ILE A 343 3.39 0.51 39.87
CA ILE A 343 3.33 -0.95 39.87
C ILE A 343 4.53 -1.45 40.66
N ALA A 344 4.31 -2.42 41.53
CA ALA A 344 5.35 -2.96 42.37
C ALA A 344 5.21 -4.47 42.47
N ARG A 345 6.35 -5.15 42.57
CA ARG A 345 6.40 -6.59 42.88
C ARG A 345 6.68 -6.77 44.36
N VAL A 346 5.88 -7.61 45.01
CA VAL A 346 6.02 -7.93 46.43
C VAL A 346 6.17 -9.44 46.65
N ASN A 347 6.98 -9.82 47.62
CA ASN A 347 7.12 -11.21 48.02
C ASN A 347 5.96 -11.67 48.93
N ALA A 348 5.97 -12.95 49.33
CA ALA A 348 4.96 -13.51 50.24
C ALA A 348 4.94 -12.89 51.66
N ALA A 349 6.00 -12.16 52.04
CA ALA A 349 6.05 -11.38 53.28
C ALA A 349 5.52 -9.93 53.10
N GLY A 350 5.14 -9.54 51.88
CA GLY A 350 4.68 -8.19 51.56
C GLY A 350 5.82 -7.17 51.36
N GLU A 351 7.06 -7.63 51.28
CA GLU A 351 8.22 -6.78 51.03
C GLU A 351 8.41 -6.51 49.55
N PHE A 352 8.78 -5.29 49.21
CA PHE A 352 8.99 -4.87 47.82
C PHE A 352 10.28 -5.47 47.25
N ARG A 353 10.17 -6.08 46.07
CA ARG A 353 11.31 -6.45 45.21
C ARG A 353 11.74 -5.28 44.34
N TRP A 354 10.77 -4.61 43.72
CA TRP A 354 10.96 -3.42 42.92
C TRP A 354 9.68 -2.60 42.86
N ARG A 355 9.81 -1.34 42.43
CA ARG A 355 8.71 -0.40 42.19
C ARG A 355 8.97 0.38 40.91
N THR A 356 7.91 0.66 40.16
CA THR A 356 7.98 1.32 38.86
C THR A 356 6.85 2.31 38.70
N GLU A 357 7.19 3.58 38.46
CA GLU A 357 6.22 4.64 38.14
C GLU A 357 5.86 4.58 36.64
N THR A 358 4.58 4.44 36.31
CA THR A 358 4.13 4.09 34.94
C THR A 358 3.79 5.28 34.06
N ALA A 359 3.99 6.51 34.54
CA ALA A 359 3.51 7.75 33.92
C ALA A 359 1.99 7.82 33.65
N LEU A 360 1.21 6.83 34.10
CA LEU A 360 -0.24 6.87 34.12
C LEU A 360 -0.68 7.71 35.32
N GLY A 361 -1.54 8.71 35.11
CA GLY A 361 -2.22 9.41 36.19
C GLY A 361 -3.59 8.80 36.52
N ARG A 362 -4.13 8.02 35.60
CA ARG A 362 -5.35 7.22 35.77
C ARG A 362 -5.14 5.88 35.09
N LEU A 363 -5.46 4.79 35.79
CA LEU A 363 -5.50 3.44 35.26
C LEU A 363 -6.92 3.14 34.78
N ASP A 364 -7.06 2.75 33.51
CA ASP A 364 -8.35 2.45 32.87
C ASP A 364 -8.52 0.93 32.67
N GLU A 365 -7.44 0.21 32.30
CA GLU A 365 -7.47 -1.24 32.10
C GLU A 365 -6.19 -1.90 32.60
N ALA A 366 -6.30 -3.17 33.02
CA ALA A 366 -5.17 -4.04 33.30
C ALA A 366 -5.33 -5.35 32.50
N LEU A 367 -4.24 -5.79 31.88
CA LEU A 367 -4.13 -7.03 31.11
C LEU A 367 -3.12 -7.96 31.80
N PRO A 368 -3.60 -8.85 32.71
CA PRO A 368 -2.73 -9.72 33.48
C PRO A 368 -1.86 -10.62 32.60
N ASP A 369 -0.61 -10.79 33.00
CA ASP A 369 0.32 -11.76 32.44
C ASP A 369 1.45 -11.96 33.47
N PRO A 370 1.88 -13.19 33.76
CA PRO A 370 2.89 -13.45 34.80
C PRO A 370 4.30 -12.96 34.44
N ALA A 371 4.59 -12.72 33.17
CA ALA A 371 5.88 -12.24 32.71
C ALA A 371 5.82 -10.76 32.27
N ARG A 372 4.76 -10.37 31.56
CA ARG A 372 4.63 -9.05 30.92
C ARG A 372 3.24 -8.44 31.08
N PRO A 373 2.79 -8.17 32.32
CA PRO A 373 1.51 -7.50 32.54
C PRO A 373 1.50 -6.14 31.82
N ALA A 374 0.32 -5.75 31.35
CA ALA A 374 0.15 -4.48 30.68
C ALA A 374 -0.98 -3.66 31.30
N PHE A 375 -0.81 -2.35 31.25
CA PHE A 375 -1.68 -1.38 31.89
C PHE A 375 -2.00 -0.28 30.89
N ILE A 376 -3.26 0.07 30.79
CA ILE A 376 -3.73 1.12 29.88
C ILE A 376 -4.39 2.19 30.72
N GLY A 377 -4.14 3.44 30.35
CA GLY A 377 -4.70 4.57 31.07
C GLY A 377 -4.37 5.87 30.38
N ALA A 378 -4.42 6.96 31.13
CA ALA A 378 -4.08 8.28 30.63
C ALA A 378 -2.99 8.93 31.47
N ARG A 379 -2.19 9.79 30.84
CA ARG A 379 -1.25 10.66 31.57
C ARG A 379 -1.96 11.50 32.65
N PRO A 380 -1.23 11.94 33.70
CA PRO A 380 -1.74 12.92 34.64
C PRO A 380 -2.31 14.13 33.91
N ARG A 381 -3.45 14.62 34.40
CA ARG A 381 -4.10 15.79 33.81
C ARG A 381 -3.20 17.00 33.99
N VAL A 382 -2.91 17.68 32.89
CA VAL A 382 -2.28 18.99 32.88
C VAL A 382 -3.33 19.99 32.43
N GLU A 383 -3.50 21.08 33.17
CA GLU A 383 -4.48 22.11 32.85
C GLU A 383 -4.29 22.61 31.40
N GLY A 384 -5.41 22.73 30.66
CA GLY A 384 -5.40 23.14 29.26
C GLY A 384 -4.89 22.08 28.26
N LYS A 385 -4.55 20.86 28.69
CA LYS A 385 -4.11 19.77 27.81
C LYS A 385 -5.03 18.57 27.87
N VAL A 386 -5.29 17.97 26.71
CA VAL A 386 -6.00 16.70 26.60
C VAL A 386 -5.08 15.57 27.11
N PRO A 387 -5.53 14.73 28.05
CA PRO A 387 -4.73 13.60 28.53
C PRO A 387 -4.42 12.62 27.40
N GLU A 388 -3.16 12.26 27.27
CA GLU A 388 -2.70 11.28 26.29
C GLU A 388 -2.99 9.85 26.80
N PRO A 389 -3.65 8.99 25.99
CA PRO A 389 -3.82 7.59 26.32
C PRO A 389 -2.50 6.83 26.13
N LEU A 390 -2.14 6.04 27.14
CA LEU A 390 -0.89 5.29 27.19
C LEU A 390 -1.15 3.80 27.39
N LEU A 391 -0.26 3.01 26.80
CA LEU A 391 -0.03 1.61 27.13
C LEU A 391 1.31 1.48 27.86
N VAL A 392 1.33 0.80 28.98
CA VAL A 392 2.54 0.50 29.76
C VAL A 392 2.66 -1.00 29.90
N VAL A 393 3.76 -1.57 29.40
CA VAL A 393 4.10 -2.98 29.57
C VAL A 393 5.24 -3.06 30.59
N ILE A 394 5.07 -3.88 31.63
CA ILE A 394 6.08 -4.08 32.67
C ILE A 394 6.72 -5.44 32.49
N ASP A 395 8.04 -5.51 32.52
CA ASP A 395 8.76 -6.76 32.73
C ASP A 395 8.64 -7.15 34.21
N ALA A 396 7.88 -8.20 34.51
CA ALA A 396 7.54 -8.57 35.89
C ALA A 396 8.75 -9.05 36.71
N GLU A 397 9.84 -9.46 36.04
CA GLU A 397 11.07 -9.86 36.70
C GLU A 397 11.86 -8.64 37.18
N THR A 398 12.12 -7.71 36.27
CA THR A 398 13.05 -6.60 36.47
C THR A 398 12.40 -5.29 36.87
N GLY A 399 11.08 -5.16 36.69
CA GLY A 399 10.35 -3.91 36.88
C GLY A 399 10.54 -2.89 35.75
N LYS A 400 11.29 -3.20 34.69
CA LYS A 400 11.46 -2.29 33.55
C LYS A 400 10.12 -2.03 32.86
N ALA A 401 9.84 -0.78 32.55
CA ALA A 401 8.63 -0.37 31.84
C ALA A 401 8.92 0.05 30.40
N ALA A 402 8.04 -0.36 29.49
CA ALA A 402 7.93 0.21 28.16
C ALA A 402 6.61 0.99 28.06
N THR A 403 6.67 2.28 27.75
CA THR A 403 5.52 3.17 27.65
C THR A 403 5.29 3.58 26.20
N HIS A 404 4.07 3.38 25.72
CA HIS A 404 3.67 3.67 24.35
C HIS A 404 2.46 4.60 24.34
N SER A 405 2.47 5.56 23.42
CA SER A 405 1.26 6.31 23.09
C SER A 405 0.29 5.42 22.32
N LEU A 406 -0.99 5.45 22.70
CA LEU A 406 -2.08 4.83 21.94
C LEU A 406 -2.62 5.74 20.84
N LEU A 407 -2.00 6.91 20.64
CA LEU A 407 -2.25 7.78 19.51
C LEU A 407 -1.50 7.27 18.28
N VAL A 408 -2.19 7.19 17.14
CA VAL A 408 -1.62 6.76 15.85
C VAL A 408 -1.48 7.97 14.94
N GLU A 409 -0.30 8.22 14.36
CA GLU A 409 -0.07 9.33 13.43
C GLU A 409 -0.37 9.00 11.96
#